data_AF-U7US49-F1
#
_entry.id   AF-U7US49-F1
#
_cell.length_a   1.000
_cell.length_b   1.000
_cell.length_c   1.000
_cell.angle_alpha   90.00
_cell.angle_beta   90.00
_cell.angle_gamma   90.00
#
_symmetry.space_group_name_H-M   'P 1'
#
loop_
_entity.id
_entity.type
_entity.pdbx_description
1 polymer ?
#
loop_
_entity_poly.entity_id
_entity_poly.type
_entity_poly.pdbx_seq_one_letter_code
_entity_poly.pdbx_strand_id
1 'polypeptide(L)' 'MELDERTLPMDLQQDIQNWLDHQDDERNWDVYHNELYGTINMYQHAYVISEEVADYLRKKYLGL' A
#
# COMPACT_ATOMS: atom_id res chain seq x y z
N MET A 1 5.99 -9.85 -12.33
CA MET A 1 5.09 -8.80 -12.84
C MET A 1 5.88 -7.51 -13.02
N GLU A 2 5.62 -6.78 -14.09
CA GLU A 2 6.11 -5.41 -14.28
C GLU A 2 4.91 -4.48 -14.05
N LEU A 3 4.85 -3.86 -12.88
CA LEU A 3 3.78 -2.93 -12.48
C LEU A 3 4.31 -1.49 -12.57
N ASP A 4 3.60 -0.62 -13.30
CA ASP A 4 3.84 0.82 -13.23
C ASP A 4 3.02 1.42 -12.08
N GLU A 5 3.67 1.64 -10.94
CA GLU A 5 3.03 2.14 -9.72
C GLU A 5 2.44 3.55 -9.85
N ARG A 6 2.84 4.31 -10.89
CA ARG A 6 2.27 5.64 -11.18
C ARG A 6 0.82 5.57 -11.67
N THR A 7 0.38 4.38 -12.06
CA THR A 7 -1.00 4.11 -12.53
C THR A 7 -1.94 3.71 -11.39
N LEU A 8 -1.42 3.52 -10.18
CA LEU A 8 -2.25 3.24 -9.00
C LEU A 8 -3.17 4.42 -8.69
N PRO A 9 -4.31 4.21 -8.02
CA PRO A 9 -5.14 5.31 -7.56
C PRO A 9 -4.35 6.28 -6.68
N MET A 10 -4.64 7.58 -6.80
CA MET A 10 -3.89 8.63 -6.09
C MET A 10 -3.82 8.42 -4.58
N ASP A 11 -4.92 8.00 -3.94
CA ASP A 11 -4.95 7.79 -2.50
C ASP A 11 -4.02 6.62 -2.09
N LEU A 12 -3.95 5.56 -2.90
CA LEU A 12 -3.00 4.47 -2.66
C LEU A 12 -1.55 4.91 -2.89
N GLN A 13 -1.29 5.77 -3.88
CA GLN A 13 0.05 6.37 -4.03
C GLN A 13 0.42 7.20 -2.80
N GLN A 14 -0.52 7.97 -2.26
CA GLN A 14 -0.32 8.79 -1.07
C GLN A 14 -0.03 7.93 0.17
N ASP A 15 -0.78 6.85 0.38
CA ASP A 15 -0.56 5.95 1.52
C ASP A 15 0.75 5.17 1.41
N ILE A 16 1.18 4.81 0.19
CA ILE A 16 2.52 4.25 -0.05
C ILE A 16 3.59 5.27 0.39
N GLN A 17 3.44 6.53 0.00
CA GLN A 17 4.41 7.56 0.36
C GLN A 17 4.40 7.83 1.87
N ASN A 18 3.23 7.91 2.51
CA ASN A 18 3.10 8.09 3.95
C ASN A 18 3.81 6.97 4.71
N TRP A 19 3.62 5.71 4.29
CA TRP A 19 4.35 4.58 4.85
C TRP A 19 5.87 4.72 4.68
N LEU A 20 6.34 5.01 3.47
CA LEU A 20 7.77 5.14 3.20
C LEU A 20 8.44 6.23 4.05
N ASP A 21 7.75 7.35 4.26
CA ASP A 21 8.26 8.50 5.01
C ASP A 21 8.28 8.26 6.53
N HIS A 22 7.47 7.32 7.03
CA HIS A 22 7.24 7.12 8.47
C HIS A 22 7.45 5.68 8.95
N GLN A 23 7.98 4.78 8.12
CA GLN A 23 8.24 3.39 8.51
C GLN A 23 9.24 3.26 9.68
N ASP A 24 10.08 4.28 9.88
CA ASP A 24 11.01 4.38 11.02
C ASP A 24 10.48 5.25 12.18
N ASP A 25 9.23 5.73 12.14
CA ASP A 25 8.61 6.48 13.24
C ASP A 25 8.23 5.54 14.40
N GLU A 26 9.03 5.54 15.47
CA GLU A 26 8.82 4.69 16.65
C GLU A 26 7.42 4.78 17.29
N ARG A 27 6.67 5.86 17.07
CA ARG A 27 5.37 6.11 17.71
C ARG A 27 4.18 5.82 16.81
N ASN A 28 4.32 6.06 15.50
CA ASN A 28 3.19 6.03 14.57
C ASN A 28 3.39 5.13 13.35
N TRP A 29 4.51 4.40 13.24
CA TRP A 29 4.74 3.50 12.10
C TRP A 29 3.57 2.54 11.88
N ASP A 30 2.93 2.08 12.96
CA ASP A 30 1.81 1.14 12.94
C ASP A 30 0.54 1.77 12.33
N VAL A 31 0.33 3.06 12.54
CA VAL A 31 -0.77 3.83 11.93
C VAL A 31 -0.60 3.80 10.41
N TYR A 32 0.57 4.22 9.91
CA TYR A 32 0.82 4.28 8.46
C TYR A 32 0.87 2.89 7.82
N HIS A 33 1.39 1.89 8.54
CA HIS A 33 1.35 0.50 8.11
C HIS A 33 -0.10 0.01 7.94
N ASN A 34 -0.96 0.30 8.93
CA ASN A 34 -2.37 -0.11 8.91
C ASN A 34 -3.19 0.64 7.85
N GLU A 35 -2.92 1.93 7.65
CA GLU A 35 -3.54 2.73 6.59
C GLU A 35 -3.22 2.13 5.21
N LEU A 36 -1.94 1.89 4.90
CA LEU A 36 -1.54 1.30 3.61
C LEU A 36 -2.14 -0.10 3.43
N TYR A 37 -2.08 -0.95 4.46
CA TYR A 37 -2.70 -2.29 4.42
C TYR A 37 -4.21 -2.21 4.15
N GLY A 38 -4.90 -1.29 4.83
CA GLY A 38 -6.33 -1.05 4.66
C GLY A 38 -6.67 -0.60 3.24
N THR A 39 -5.94 0.36 2.70
CA THR A 39 -6.17 0.90 1.35
C THR A 39 -5.91 -0.14 0.26
N ILE A 40 -4.85 -0.94 0.37
CA ILE A 40 -4.58 -2.05 -0.56
C ILE A 40 -5.77 -3.04 -0.57
N ASN A 41 -6.21 -3.48 0.61
CA ASN A 41 -7.30 -4.45 0.71
C ASN A 41 -8.64 -3.89 0.26
N MET A 42 -8.93 -2.62 0.59
CA MET A 42 -10.13 -1.94 0.14
C MET A 42 -10.18 -1.90 -1.39
N TYR A 43 -9.10 -1.52 -2.06
CA TYR A 43 -9.05 -1.48 -3.51
C TYR A 43 -9.03 -2.86 -4.17
N GLN A 44 -8.44 -3.87 -3.54
CA GLN A 44 -8.59 -5.26 -3.97
C GLN A 44 -10.06 -5.70 -3.92
N HIS A 45 -10.75 -5.47 -2.80
CA HIS A 45 -12.17 -5.84 -2.62
C HIS A 45 -13.12 -5.03 -3.52
N ALA A 46 -12.76 -3.80 -3.86
CA ALA A 46 -13.50 -2.96 -4.79
C ALA A 46 -13.19 -3.27 -6.27
N TYR A 47 -12.33 -4.25 -6.57
CA TYR A 47 -11.88 -4.59 -7.93
C TYR A 47 -11.20 -3.43 -8.67
N VAL A 48 -10.61 -2.49 -7.94
CA VAL A 48 -9.84 -1.36 -8.50
C VAL A 48 -8.43 -1.80 -8.86
N ILE A 49 -7.84 -2.70 -8.06
CA ILE A 49 -6.59 -3.40 -8.37
C ILE A 49 -6.84 -4.91 -8.33
N SER A 50 -6.05 -5.68 -9.08
CA SER A 50 -6.13 -7.14 -9.03
C SER A 50 -5.54 -7.69 -7.72
N GLU A 51 -5.89 -8.93 -7.40
CA GLU A 51 -5.26 -9.68 -6.30
C GLU A 51 -3.74 -9.79 -6.50
N GLU A 52 -3.26 -10.02 -7.72
CA GLU A 52 -1.82 -10.07 -8.03
C GLU A 52 -1.12 -8.73 -7.70
N VAL A 53 -1.75 -7.60 -8.03
CA VAL A 53 -1.22 -6.27 -7.68
C VAL A 53 -1.24 -6.05 -6.17
N ALA A 54 -2.33 -6.42 -5.49
CA ALA A 54 -2.44 -6.30 -4.04
C ALA A 54 -1.39 -7.14 -3.30
N ASP A 55 -1.17 -8.38 -3.73
CA ASP A 55 -0.12 -9.27 -3.19
C ASP A 55 1.27 -8.67 -3.42
N TYR A 56 1.54 -8.13 -4.60
CA TYR A 56 2.80 -7.45 -4.89
C TYR A 56 3.05 -6.27 -3.95
N LEU A 57 2.04 -5.42 -3.72
CA LEU A 57 2.18 -4.25 -2.86
C LEU A 57 2.37 -4.65 -1.39
N ARG A 58 1.58 -5.59 -0.88
CA ARG A 58 1.73 -6.14 0.48
C ARG A 58 3.14 -6.71 0.70
N LYS A 59 3.64 -7.49 -0.26
CA LYS A 59 4.98 -8.06 -0.17
C LYS A 59 6.09 -7.01 -0.25
N LYS A 60 5.97 -6.05 -1.16
CA LYS A 60 7.00 -5.03 -1.40
C LYS A 60 7.13 -4.05 -0.24
N TYR A 61 6.00 -3.56 0.28
CA TYR A 61 5.99 -2.46 1.23
C TYR A 61 5.80 -2.92 2.68
N LEU A 62 5.00 -3.96 2.92
CA LEU A 62 4.62 -4.38 4.28
C LEU A 62 5.31 -5.69 4.72
N GLY A 63 6.02 -6.37 3.83
CA GLY A 63 6.68 -7.65 4.12
C GLY A 63 5.72 -8.82 4.37
N LEU A 64 4.49 -8.72 3.84
CA LEU A 64 3.40 -9.70 3.98
C LEU A 64 3.26 -10.65 2.79
#